data_AF-A0A7X2I913-F1
#
_entry.id   AF-A0A7X2I913-F1
#
_cell.length_a   1.000
_cell.length_b   1.000
_cell.length_c   1.000
_cell.angle_alpha   90.00
_cell.angle_beta   90.00
_cell.angle_gamma   90.00
#
_symmetry.space_group_name_H-M   'P 1'
#
loop_
_entity.id
_entity.type
_entity.pdbx_description
1 polymer ?
#
loop_
_entity_poly.entity_id
_entity_poly.type
_entity_poly.pdbx_seq_one_letter_code
_entity_poly.pdbx_strand_id
1 'polypeptide(L)'
;MSAFCVFGVSRTDCLRIAEKKVKRYDDEKKRNLTMEEWRAQVDALAQDLFNTTTRHRQVSPAFDAPQFAREWAALALRTDQVKGADVRVRNMVMDGEGKPVKRNGKILMTWQHFAG
;
A
#
# COMPACT_ATOMS: atom_id res chain seq x y z
N MET A 1 -0.98 -11.66 -18.82
CA MET A 1 -2.02 -10.97 -18.01
C MET A 1 -1.59 -11.21 -16.57
N SER A 2 -1.00 -10.19 -15.95
CA SER A 2 -0.40 -10.30 -14.62
C SER A 2 -1.50 -10.38 -13.56
N ALA A 3 -1.61 -11.54 -12.90
CA ALA A 3 -2.70 -11.83 -11.98
C ALA A 3 -2.30 -11.68 -10.50
N PHE A 4 -1.02 -11.57 -10.15
CA PHE A 4 -0.55 -11.58 -8.76
C PHE A 4 0.14 -10.26 -8.39
N CYS A 5 -0.01 -9.80 -7.16
CA CYS A 5 0.72 -8.64 -6.65
C CYS A 5 0.83 -8.72 -5.12
N VAL A 6 1.69 -7.90 -4.54
CA VAL A 6 1.88 -7.80 -3.10
C VAL A 6 1.25 -6.52 -2.60
N PHE A 7 0.41 -6.67 -1.59
CA PHE A 7 -0.19 -5.60 -0.82
C PHE A 7 0.48 -5.49 0.54
N GLY A 8 0.64 -4.28 1.07
CA GLY A 8 1.23 -4.06 2.39
C GLY A 8 1.29 -2.57 2.72
N VAL A 9 2.00 -2.25 3.80
CA VAL A 9 2.28 -0.87 4.20
C VAL A 9 3.74 -0.59 3.89
N SER A 10 4.00 0.29 2.92
CA SER A 10 5.36 0.68 2.54
C SER A 10 5.76 2.01 3.17
N ARG A 11 7.02 2.11 3.63
CA ARG A 11 7.60 3.37 4.11
C ARG A 11 7.55 4.48 3.07
N THR A 12 7.77 4.16 1.80
CA THR A 12 7.75 5.14 0.70
C THR A 12 6.35 5.69 0.43
N ASP A 13 5.32 4.88 0.64
CA ASP A 13 3.92 5.34 0.55
C ASP A 13 3.55 6.22 1.74
N CYS A 14 3.98 5.84 2.95
CA CYS A 14 3.79 6.66 4.15
C CYS A 14 4.48 8.02 4.02
N LEU A 15 5.72 8.06 3.51
CA LEU A 15 6.42 9.30 3.19
C LEU A 15 5.63 10.17 2.22
N ARG A 16 5.16 9.60 1.10
CA ARG A 16 4.39 10.36 0.10
C ARG A 16 3.07 10.89 0.67
N ILE A 17 2.42 10.15 1.57
CA ILE A 17 1.21 10.62 2.26
C ILE A 17 1.58 11.74 3.23
N ALA A 18 2.68 11.59 3.97
CA ALA A 18 3.15 12.59 4.92
C ALA A 18 3.52 13.91 4.22
N GLU A 19 4.28 13.87 3.12
CA GLU A 19 4.63 15.04 2.32
C GLU A 19 3.41 15.84 1.85
N LYS A 20 2.31 15.13 1.52
CA LYS A 20 1.05 15.78 1.11
C LYS A 20 0.28 16.37 2.29
N LYS A 21 0.48 15.83 3.49
CA LYS A 21 -0.28 16.19 4.69
C LYS A 21 0.42 17.29 5.50
N VAL A 22 1.75 17.29 5.53
CA VAL A 22 2.55 18.29 6.24
C VAL A 22 2.55 19.59 5.45
N LYS A 23 1.92 20.62 6.02
CA LYS A 23 1.93 21.97 5.45
C LYS A 23 3.34 22.54 5.53
N ARG A 24 3.74 23.32 4.51
CA ARG A 24 5.01 24.07 4.51
C ARG A 24 4.95 25.37 5.31
N TYR A 25 3.77 25.73 5.80
CA TYR A 25 3.54 26.91 6.61
C TYR A 25 3.14 26.47 8.01
N ASP A 26 3.82 27.03 9.00
CA ASP A 26 3.49 26.86 10.41
C ASP A 26 2.37 27.83 10.79
N ASP A 27 1.17 27.30 11.06
CA ASP A 27 0.04 28.12 11.51
C ASP A 27 0.26 28.66 12.93
N GLU A 28 1.03 27.97 13.79
CA GLU A 28 1.30 28.40 15.18
C GLU A 28 2.35 29.50 15.23
N LYS A 29 3.46 29.32 14.50
CA LYS A 29 4.56 30.31 14.45
C LYS A 29 4.36 31.38 13.39
N LYS A 30 3.28 31.31 12.61
CA LYS A 30 2.95 32.20 11.48
C LYS A 30 4.13 32.45 10.54
N ARG A 31 4.90 31.40 10.25
CA ARG A 31 6.11 31.47 9.41
C ARG A 31 6.17 30.28 8.46
N ASN A 32 6.86 30.47 7.33
CA ASN A 32 7.21 29.35 6.46
C ASN A 32 8.23 28.46 7.18
N LEU A 33 8.02 27.13 7.14
CA LEU A 33 9.02 26.18 7.61
C LEU A 33 10.22 26.24 6.67
N THR A 34 11.41 26.13 7.26
CA THR A 34 12.61 25.82 6.49
C THR A 34 12.51 24.39 5.95
N MET A 35 13.25 24.12 4.87
CA MET A 35 13.22 22.81 4.22
C MET A 35 13.62 21.67 5.17
N GLU A 36 14.53 21.94 6.11
CA GLU A 36 14.99 20.99 7.12
C GLU A 36 13.91 20.70 8.17
N GLU A 37 13.27 21.75 8.72
CA GLU A 37 12.16 21.59 9.66
C GLU A 37 11.00 20.81 9.03
N TRP A 38 10.68 21.10 7.76
CA TRP A 38 9.60 20.42 7.05
C TRP A 38 9.93 18.94 6.81
N ARG A 39 11.15 18.62 6.40
CA ARG A 39 11.60 17.23 6.23
C ARG A 39 11.54 16.46 7.54
N ALA A 40 11.99 17.04 8.65
CA ALA A 40 11.91 16.40 9.96
C ALA A 40 10.46 16.09 10.38
N GLN A 41 9.52 17.01 10.12
CA GLN A 41 8.10 16.76 10.39
C GLN A 41 7.50 15.68 9.46
N VAL A 42 7.87 15.68 8.18
CA VAL A 42 7.46 14.65 7.22
C VAL A 42 7.97 13.28 7.66
N ASP A 43 9.23 13.17 8.05
CA ASP A 43 9.84 11.91 8.48
C ASP A 43 9.19 11.38 9.76
N ALA A 44 8.96 12.24 10.76
CA ALA A 44 8.26 11.88 11.98
C ALA A 44 6.83 11.38 11.68
N LEU A 45 6.06 12.11 10.87
CA LEU A 45 4.71 11.72 10.52
C LEU A 45 4.68 10.44 9.65
N ALA A 46 5.68 10.24 8.79
CA ALA A 46 5.81 9.03 7.99
C ALA A 46 6.09 7.80 8.86
N GLN A 47 6.96 7.93 9.87
CA GLN A 47 7.20 6.87 10.86
C GLN A 47 5.94 6.55 11.66
N ASP A 48 5.22 7.57 12.13
CA ASP A 48 3.95 7.38 12.84
C ASP A 48 2.91 6.69 11.97
N LEU A 49 2.78 7.11 10.70
CA LEU A 49 1.89 6.47 9.74
C LEU A 49 2.28 5.02 9.48
N PHE A 50 3.57 4.73 9.33
CA PHE A 50 4.04 3.36 9.11
C PHE A 50 3.72 2.44 10.29
N ASN A 51 3.81 2.97 11.52
CA ASN A 51 3.51 2.21 12.73
C ASN A 51 2.00 2.00 12.95
N THR A 52 1.19 3.04 12.71
CA THR A 52 -0.25 3.06 13.03
C THR A 52 -1.16 2.57 11.90
N THR A 53 -0.73 2.70 10.64
CA THR A 53 -1.59 2.38 9.50
C THR A 53 -1.72 0.87 9.32
N THR A 54 -2.96 0.39 9.26
CA THR A 54 -3.31 -0.99 8.90
C THR A 54 -3.78 -1.12 7.44
N ARG A 55 -3.84 0.01 6.71
CA ARG A 55 -4.35 0.05 5.34
C ARG A 55 -3.30 -0.44 4.36
N HIS A 56 -3.45 -1.69 3.93
CA HIS A 56 -2.59 -2.28 2.91
C HIS A 56 -2.88 -1.65 1.53
N ARG A 57 -1.82 -1.24 0.82
CA ARG A 57 -1.84 -0.80 -0.58
C ARG A 57 -0.98 -1.71 -1.43
N GLN A 58 -1.16 -1.66 -2.75
CA GLN A 58 -0.29 -2.36 -3.67
C GLN A 58 1.12 -1.76 -3.59
N VAL A 59 2.09 -2.56 -3.14
CA VAL A 59 3.50 -2.15 -2.96
C VAL A 59 4.41 -2.69 -4.08
N SER A 60 3.97 -3.75 -4.77
CA SER A 60 4.72 -4.35 -5.88
C SER A 60 4.05 -4.10 -7.24
N PRO A 61 4.81 -4.23 -8.34
CA PRO A 61 4.24 -4.46 -9.66
C PRO A 61 3.34 -5.71 -9.69
N ALA A 62 2.55 -5.82 -10.76
CA ALA A 62 1.78 -7.03 -11.02
C ALA A 62 2.68 -8.07 -11.70
N PHE A 63 2.67 -9.29 -11.18
CA PHE A 63 3.42 -10.44 -11.65
C PHE A 63 2.50 -11.44 -12.35
N ASP A 64 3.04 -12.17 -13.32
CA ASP A 64 2.31 -13.24 -14.00
C ASP A 64 2.23 -14.52 -13.16
N ALA A 65 3.13 -14.72 -12.20
CA ALA A 65 3.21 -15.96 -11.42
C ALA A 65 3.34 -15.69 -9.90
N PRO A 66 2.78 -16.57 -9.05
CA PRO A 66 2.73 -16.36 -7.60
C PRO A 66 4.10 -16.47 -6.93
N GLN A 67 5.02 -17.30 -7.46
CA GLN A 67 6.36 -17.47 -6.90
C GLN A 67 7.14 -16.15 -6.86
N PHE A 68 7.07 -15.35 -7.93
CA PHE A 68 7.74 -14.06 -8.00
C PHE A 68 7.15 -13.06 -7.00
N ALA A 69 5.82 -13.08 -6.82
CA ALA A 69 5.17 -12.24 -5.82
C ALA A 69 5.59 -12.61 -4.38
N ARG A 70 5.76 -13.91 -4.09
CA ARG A 70 6.25 -14.39 -2.79
C ARG A 70 7.71 -14.03 -2.55
N GLU A 71 8.57 -14.23 -3.54
CA GLU A 71 9.99 -13.86 -3.46
C GLU A 71 10.15 -12.36 -3.21
N TRP A 72 9.36 -11.54 -3.91
CA TRP A 72 9.32 -10.11 -3.70
C TRP A 72 8.86 -9.76 -2.29
N ALA A 73 7.77 -10.37 -1.80
CA ALA A 73 7.25 -10.15 -0.45
C ALA A 73 8.29 -10.54 0.61
N ALA A 74 8.96 -11.69 0.44
CA ALA A 74 10.00 -12.16 1.36
C ALA A 74 11.20 -11.21 1.40
N LEU A 75 11.62 -10.67 0.25
CA LEU A 75 12.69 -9.67 0.18
C LEU A 75 12.26 -8.35 0.84
N ALA A 76 11.04 -7.89 0.56
CA ALA A 76 10.52 -6.65 1.12
C ALA A 76 10.42 -6.71 2.66
N LEU A 77 9.98 -7.85 3.20
CA LEU A 77 9.95 -8.11 4.65
C LEU A 77 11.35 -8.13 5.25
N ARG A 78 12.34 -8.75 4.59
CA ARG A 78 13.74 -8.78 5.06
C ARG A 78 14.39 -7.41 5.11
N THR A 79 14.03 -6.51 4.20
CA THR A 79 14.56 -5.14 4.15
C THR A 79 13.84 -4.15 5.08
N ASP A 80 12.81 -4.61 5.81
CA ASP A 80 11.96 -3.80 6.71
C ASP A 80 11.33 -2.56 6.03
N GLN A 81 11.20 -2.60 4.70
CA GLN A 81 10.60 -1.54 3.90
C GLN A 81 9.06 -1.66 3.85
N VAL A 82 8.55 -2.88 4.05
CA VAL A 82 7.13 -3.21 3.95
C VAL A 82 6.68 -4.02 5.17
N LYS A 83 5.57 -3.60 5.78
CA LYS A 83 4.88 -4.32 6.85
C LYS A 83 3.62 -4.99 6.32
N GLY A 84 3.32 -6.19 6.83
CA GLY A 84 2.08 -6.91 6.51
C GLY A 84 1.96 -7.30 5.03
N ALA A 85 3.07 -7.75 4.44
CA ALA A 85 3.08 -8.16 3.04
C ALA A 85 2.11 -9.33 2.80
N ASP A 86 1.18 -9.12 1.88
CA ASP A 86 0.05 -9.98 1.58
C ASP A 86 -0.04 -10.18 0.05
N VAL A 87 0.15 -11.42 -0.42
CA VAL A 87 0.05 -11.73 -1.84
C VAL A 87 -1.43 -11.79 -2.22
N ARG A 88 -1.82 -11.02 -3.23
CA ARG A 88 -3.17 -10.99 -3.76
C ARG A 88 -3.21 -11.37 -5.22
N VAL A 89 -4.27 -12.09 -5.58
CA VAL A 89 -4.60 -12.46 -6.95
C VAL A 89 -5.79 -11.65 -7.45
N ARG A 90 -5.76 -11.21 -8.71
CA ARG A 90 -6.88 -10.56 -9.37
C ARG A 90 -7.88 -11.62 -9.80
N ASN A 91 -9.00 -11.71 -9.10
CA ASN A 91 -10.01 -12.73 -9.39
C ASN A 91 -11.43 -12.14 -9.34
N MET A 92 -12.37 -12.84 -9.99
CA MET A 92 -13.79 -12.48 -9.95
C MET A 92 -14.34 -12.69 -8.54
N VAL A 93 -15.12 -11.72 -8.07
CA VAL A 93 -15.84 -11.83 -6.81
C VAL A 93 -17.00 -12.79 -7.03
N MET A 94 -16.98 -13.91 -6.30
CA MET A 94 -18.06 -14.87 -6.29
C MET A 94 -18.99 -14.54 -5.12
N ASP A 95 -20.29 -14.63 -5.36
CA ASP A 95 -21.32 -14.50 -4.32
C ASP A 95 -21.40 -15.79 -3.48
N GLY A 96 -22.16 -15.78 -2.38
CA GLY A 96 -22.35 -16.94 -1.50
C GLY A 96 -22.96 -18.17 -2.20
N GLU A 97 -23.62 -17.98 -3.35
CA GLU A 97 -24.16 -19.03 -4.21
C GLU A 97 -23.19 -19.50 -5.30
N GLY A 98 -21.95 -19.00 -5.33
CA GLY A 98 -20.95 -19.36 -6.34
C GLY A 98 -21.18 -18.71 -7.71
N LYS A 99 -21.96 -17.64 -7.80
CA LYS A 99 -22.16 -16.86 -9.04
C LYS A 99 -21.25 -15.63 -9.06
N PRO A 100 -20.70 -15.22 -10.21
CA PRO A 100 -19.89 -14.02 -10.29
C PRO A 100 -20.73 -12.76 -10.06
N VAL A 101 -20.33 -11.95 -9.08
CA VAL A 101 -20.97 -10.65 -8.79
C VAL A 101 -20.76 -9.72 -9.98
N LYS A 102 -21.84 -9.10 -10.46
CA LYS A 102 -21.81 -8.13 -11.54
C LYS A 102 -22.04 -6.72 -11.00
N ARG A 103 -21.23 -5.77 -11.45
CA ARG A 103 -21.43 -4.34 -11.18
C ARG A 103 -21.42 -3.61 -12.52
N ASN A 104 -22.49 -2.85 -12.80
CA ASN A 104 -22.68 -2.14 -14.07
C ASN A 104 -22.55 -3.07 -15.31
N GLY A 105 -23.17 -4.26 -15.24
CA GLY A 105 -23.18 -5.23 -16.34
C GLY A 105 -21.87 -5.98 -16.57
N LYS A 106 -20.79 -5.67 -15.84
CA LYS A 106 -19.49 -6.37 -15.95
C LYS A 106 -19.22 -7.21 -14.72
N ILE A 107 -18.50 -8.33 -14.89
CA ILE A 107 -18.04 -9.16 -13.77
C ILE A 107 -17.09 -8.33 -12.91
N LEU A 108 -17.36 -8.28 -11.61
CA LEU A 108 -16.55 -7.56 -10.65
C LEU A 108 -15.26 -8.34 -10.39
N MET A 109 -14.15 -7.82 -10.91
CA MET A 109 -12.81 -8.30 -10.60
C MET A 109 -12.26 -7.51 -9.40
N THR A 110 -11.76 -8.19 -8.38
CA THR A 110 -11.07 -7.55 -7.24
C THR A 110 -9.77 -8.27 -6.90
N TRP A 111 -8.93 -7.63 -6.09
CA TRP A 111 -7.76 -8.25 -5.50
C TRP A 111 -8.19 -9.06 -4.28
N GLN A 112 -8.03 -10.38 -4.35
CA GLN A 112 -8.37 -11.33 -3.30
C GLN A 112 -7.10 -11.91 -2.70
N HIS A 113 -7.11 -12.25 -1.42
CA HIS A 113 -5.99 -12.91 -0.76
C HIS A 113 -5.67 -14.23 -1.47
N PHE A 114 -4.38 -14.45 -1.77
CA PHE A 114 -3.92 -15.68 -2.40
C PHE A 114 -3.35 -16.61 -1.33
N ALA A 115 -4.14 -17.61 -0.93
CA ALA A 115 -3.79 -18.58 0.10
C ALA A 115 -2.98 -19.79 -0.41
N GLY A 116 -2.50 -19.75 -1.65
CA GLY A 116 -1.81 -20.88 -2.29
C GLY A 116 -0.44 -21.17 -1.70
#